data_AF-G1XBX5-F1
#
_entry.id   AF-G1XBX5-F1
#
_cell.length_a   1.000
_cell.length_b   1.000
_cell.length_c   1.000
_cell.angle_alpha   90.00
_cell.angle_beta   90.00
_cell.angle_gamma   90.00
#
_symmetry.space_group_name_H-M   'P 1'
#
loop_
_entity.id
_entity.type
_entity.pdbx_description
1 polymer ?
#
loop_
_entity_poly.entity_id
_entity_poly.type
_entity_poly.pdbx_seq_one_letter_code
_entity_poly.pdbx_strand_id
1 'polypeptide(L)'
;MSSPSCYICRSPRSLIVCPLCSAIEYCSDSHRSNDADRHFRECQRIQRALTATSRVEEQILAIRPAPPPNENGEYEVNKDDGTIYKFDTTGSVVIHNATIDPSDPIYDDIDEHPLETFHISNGAINADFLENSAPQDGDEDFNIYYGIYDYDKEAYDNNNKKEIYDPFKNRIHLVNLYKPLDSSIYWTFVGKMNVSIRKHLLEAYLEVNTATAAKIALKLAADLHLFSRVSENGFTSATITALIRNGRDISCYNYIIDSQIDKFEYPSLLGVDSNLFVLRRIREPDSLPKHDIIRDSGQLFSEGQISGDVNLETATILLRLRCIRDLKNLRNYNQISDWLQSKLNFDLVERIREDIPDSETIRKNRRFLRRDVQDIDTIIRQLEAWNECSFESTMPQCNDFWEELVKTIQKGSVTWVSGDLNVGEEMRQRALIIYWKLWRDEPSAVDLIKKWLVKFAVA
;
A
#
# COMPACT_ATOMS: atom_id res chain seq x y z
N MET A 1 10.85 6.66 -14.22
CA MET A 1 10.29 7.38 -13.05
C MET A 1 10.60 8.85 -13.18
N SER A 2 9.65 9.74 -12.93
CA SER A 2 9.97 11.16 -12.85
C SER A 2 10.87 11.41 -11.62
N SER A 3 12.06 11.95 -11.87
CA SER A 3 12.90 12.45 -10.78
C SER A 3 12.13 13.51 -9.98
N PRO A 4 12.44 13.66 -8.68
CA PRO A 4 11.93 14.77 -7.88
C PRO A 4 12.15 16.09 -8.65
N SER A 5 11.10 16.88 -8.77
CA SER A 5 11.11 18.10 -9.59
C SER A 5 10.09 19.10 -9.05
N CYS A 6 10.34 20.38 -9.32
CA CYS A 6 9.45 21.45 -8.92
C CYS A 6 8.05 21.20 -9.49
N TYR A 7 7.04 21.26 -8.63
CA TYR A 7 5.67 20.99 -9.03
C TYR A 7 5.21 21.90 -10.19
N ILE A 8 5.57 23.18 -10.13
CA ILE A 8 5.15 24.21 -11.10
C ILE A 8 5.91 24.11 -12.43
N CYS A 9 7.25 24.19 -12.39
CA CYS A 9 8.06 24.30 -13.61
C CYS A 9 8.78 23.01 -14.03
N ARG A 10 8.62 21.92 -13.27
CA ARG A 10 9.31 20.63 -13.47
C ARG A 10 10.84 20.69 -13.45
N SER A 11 11.42 21.80 -12.99
CA SER A 11 12.88 21.90 -12.81
C SER A 11 13.33 20.97 -11.68
N PRO A 12 14.37 20.14 -11.88
CA PRO A 12 14.90 19.26 -10.84
C PRO A 12 15.89 19.96 -9.89
N ARG A 13 16.13 21.26 -10.04
CA ARG A 13 17.18 22.00 -9.32
C ARG A 13 16.67 22.67 -8.05
N SER A 14 17.50 22.62 -7.01
CA SER A 14 17.33 23.38 -5.75
C SER A 14 15.93 23.22 -5.13
N LEU A 15 15.51 21.98 -4.96
CA LEU A 15 14.17 21.66 -4.48
C LEU A 15 14.03 21.95 -2.99
N ILE A 16 13.01 22.72 -2.66
CA ILE A 16 12.54 23.07 -1.32
C ILE A 16 11.26 22.26 -1.10
N VAL A 17 11.30 21.37 -0.11
CA VAL A 17 10.17 20.57 0.30
C VAL A 17 9.23 21.42 1.16
N CYS A 18 7.91 21.25 1.02
CA CYS A 18 6.95 21.84 1.95
C CYS A 18 7.22 21.34 3.38
N PRO A 19 7.48 22.23 4.36
CA PRO A 19 7.83 21.81 5.72
C PRO A 19 6.67 21.15 6.47
N LEU A 20 5.43 21.37 6.03
CA LEU A 20 4.25 20.80 6.65
C LEU A 20 4.03 19.38 6.15
N CYS A 21 3.69 19.21 4.86
CA CYS A 21 3.29 17.91 4.33
C CYS A 21 4.45 17.03 3.85
N SER A 22 5.65 17.59 3.66
CA SER A 22 6.81 16.91 3.07
C SER A 22 6.59 16.27 1.68
N ALA A 23 5.43 16.53 1.05
CA ALA A 23 4.97 15.83 -0.14
C ALA A 23 5.23 16.59 -1.45
N ILE A 24 5.28 17.92 -1.41
CA ILE A 24 5.44 18.77 -2.60
C ILE A 24 6.77 19.52 -2.53
N GLU A 25 7.43 19.61 -3.68
CA GLU A 25 8.72 20.24 -3.87
C GLU A 25 8.64 21.43 -4.85
N TYR A 26 9.37 22.48 -4.54
CA TYR A 26 9.43 23.72 -5.32
C TYR A 26 10.88 24.14 -5.54
N CYS A 27 11.25 24.67 -6.70
CA CYS A 27 12.60 25.20 -6.89
C CYS A 27 12.82 26.61 -6.28
N SER A 28 11.76 27.25 -5.77
CA SER A 28 11.81 28.57 -5.16
C SER A 28 10.59 28.85 -4.28
N ASP A 29 10.70 29.81 -3.36
CA ASP A 29 9.57 30.31 -2.58
C ASP A 29 8.49 30.96 -3.45
N SER A 30 8.89 31.61 -4.56
CA SER A 30 7.93 32.18 -5.51
C SER A 30 7.02 31.11 -6.11
N HIS A 31 7.56 29.96 -6.53
CA HIS A 31 6.74 28.85 -7.02
C HIS A 31 5.85 28.25 -5.93
N ARG A 32 6.35 28.18 -4.68
CA ARG A 32 5.55 27.72 -3.54
C ARG A 32 4.38 28.67 -3.25
N SER A 33 4.61 29.98 -3.28
CA SER A 33 3.57 31.00 -3.09
C SER A 33 2.56 31.01 -4.23
N ASN A 34 3.01 30.85 -5.47
CA ASN A 34 2.13 30.77 -6.64
C ASN A 34 1.22 29.51 -6.60
N ASP A 35 1.65 28.46 -5.92
CA ASP A 35 0.90 27.21 -5.78
C ASP A 35 0.03 27.13 -4.51
N ALA A 36 0.04 28.18 -3.69
CA ALA A 36 -0.47 28.13 -2.32
C ALA A 36 -1.93 27.64 -2.24
N ASP A 37 -2.82 28.15 -3.09
CA ASP A 37 -4.25 27.83 -3.03
C ASP A 37 -4.57 26.36 -3.34
N ARG A 38 -3.90 25.78 -4.34
CA ARG A 38 -4.09 24.35 -4.66
C ARG A 38 -3.43 23.49 -3.59
N HIS A 39 -2.16 23.77 -3.30
CA HIS A 39 -1.37 23.02 -2.34
C HIS A 39 -1.97 23.05 -0.95
N PHE A 40 -2.61 24.15 -0.52
CA PHE A 40 -3.24 24.26 0.80
C PHE A 40 -4.24 23.14 1.07
N ARG A 41 -5.08 22.78 0.09
CA ARG A 41 -6.08 21.71 0.25
C ARG A 41 -5.44 20.34 0.41
N GLU A 42 -4.46 20.03 -0.43
CA GLU A 42 -3.69 18.77 -0.40
C GLU A 42 -2.87 18.66 0.90
N CYS A 43 -2.19 19.74 1.27
CA CYS A 43 -1.40 19.85 2.50
C CYS A 43 -2.26 19.67 3.73
N GLN A 44 -3.42 20.34 3.81
CA GLN A 44 -4.32 20.24 4.95
C GLN A 44 -4.84 18.81 5.16
N ARG A 45 -5.14 18.08 4.07
CA ARG A 45 -5.53 16.66 4.16
C ARG A 45 -4.42 15.80 4.74
N ILE A 46 -3.20 15.93 4.24
CA ILE A 46 -2.03 15.22 4.77
C ILE A 46 -1.79 15.59 6.25
N GLN A 47 -1.88 16.87 6.60
CA GLN A 47 -1.69 17.33 7.99
C GLN A 47 -2.73 16.75 8.94
N ARG A 48 -4.01 16.69 8.55
CA ARG A 48 -5.06 16.05 9.36
C ARG A 48 -4.77 14.57 9.58
N ALA A 49 -4.38 13.84 8.52
CA ALA A 49 -4.03 12.43 8.62
C ALA A 49 -2.76 12.19 9.47
N LEU A 50 -1.74 13.05 9.34
CA LEU A 50 -0.54 12.99 10.18
C LEU A 50 -0.86 13.25 11.65
N THR A 51 -1.67 14.27 11.94
CA THR A 51 -2.09 14.61 13.31
C THR A 51 -2.89 13.48 13.94
N ALA A 52 -3.84 12.90 13.19
CA ALA A 52 -4.60 11.73 13.66
C ALA A 52 -3.68 10.53 13.93
N THR A 53 -2.72 10.27 13.04
CA THR A 53 -1.73 9.20 13.22
C THR A 53 -0.90 9.43 14.49
N SER A 54 -0.35 10.64 14.65
CA SER A 54 0.46 11.00 15.81
C SER A 54 -0.33 10.92 17.12
N ARG A 55 -1.60 11.36 17.16
CA ARG A 55 -2.45 11.24 18.34
C ARG A 55 -2.65 9.78 18.76
N VAL A 56 -2.89 8.89 17.79
CA VAL A 56 -3.06 7.46 18.09
C VAL A 56 -1.74 6.81 18.50
N GLU A 57 -0.62 7.19 17.89
CA GLU A 57 0.71 6.74 18.32
C GLU A 57 1.05 7.20 19.74
N GLU A 58 0.72 8.44 20.10
CA GLU A 58 0.88 8.96 21.47
C GLU A 58 -0.01 8.22 22.47
N GLN A 59 -1.27 7.94 22.10
CA GLN A 59 -2.16 7.12 22.93
C GLN A 59 -1.58 5.72 23.15
N ILE A 60 -1.11 5.05 22.08
CA ILE A 60 -0.44 3.75 22.15
C ILE A 60 0.75 3.80 23.11
N LEU A 61 1.59 4.83 23.02
CA LEU A 61 2.76 5.01 23.87
C LEU A 61 2.41 5.32 25.33
N ALA A 62 1.28 5.98 25.59
CA ALA A 62 0.79 6.25 26.93
C ALA A 62 0.28 4.99 27.63
N ILE A 63 -0.20 4.00 26.87
CA ILE A 63 -0.67 2.70 27.39
C ILE A 63 0.53 1.77 27.66
N ARG A 64 1.56 2.26 28.35
CA ARG A 64 2.67 1.39 28.77
C ARG A 64 2.09 0.24 29.60
N PRO A 65 2.27 -1.02 29.20
CA PRO A 65 1.93 -2.12 30.09
C PRO A 65 2.74 -1.94 31.37
N ALA A 66 2.10 -2.12 32.53
CA ALA A 66 2.81 -2.17 33.79
C ALA A 66 3.99 -3.15 33.64
N PRO A 67 5.17 -2.84 34.20
CA PRO A 67 6.29 -3.77 34.14
C PRO A 67 5.82 -5.15 34.64
N PRO A 68 6.28 -6.25 34.02
CA PRO A 68 5.96 -7.58 34.53
C PRO A 68 6.33 -7.64 36.01
N PRO A 69 5.54 -8.35 36.85
CA PRO A 69 5.86 -8.49 38.26
C PRO A 69 7.29 -8.99 38.40
N ASN A 70 8.00 -8.50 39.42
CA ASN A 70 9.35 -8.96 39.71
C ASN A 70 9.33 -10.48 40.01
N GLU A 71 10.49 -11.13 40.01
CA GLU A 71 10.64 -12.59 40.24
C GLU A 71 9.99 -13.08 41.55
N ASN A 72 9.61 -12.18 42.45
CA ASN A 72 8.95 -12.46 43.72
C ASN A 72 7.42 -12.44 43.64
N GLY A 73 6.82 -12.20 42.47
CA GLY A 73 5.37 -12.11 42.30
C GLY A 73 4.75 -10.85 42.93
N GLU A 74 5.57 -9.89 43.36
CA GLU A 74 5.10 -8.62 43.90
C GLU A 74 4.92 -7.63 42.74
N TYR A 75 3.66 -7.29 42.45
CA TYR A 75 3.35 -6.16 41.60
C TYR A 75 3.77 -4.89 42.34
N GLU A 76 4.75 -4.15 41.84
CA GLU A 76 4.86 -2.73 42.16
C GLU A 76 3.60 -2.07 41.61
N VAL A 77 2.58 -1.97 42.46
CA VAL A 77 1.38 -1.19 42.18
C VAL A 77 1.86 0.23 42.00
N ASN A 78 1.91 0.68 40.75
CA ASN A 78 2.10 2.08 40.42
C ASN A 78 0.93 2.81 41.09
N LYS A 79 1.21 3.52 42.18
CA LYS A 79 0.19 4.15 43.05
C LYS A 79 -0.52 5.33 42.39
N ASP A 80 -0.13 5.67 41.16
CA ASP A 80 -0.74 6.73 40.39
C ASP A 80 -1.72 6.14 39.37
N ASP A 81 -2.99 6.34 39.72
CA ASP A 81 -4.17 6.47 38.85
C ASP A 81 -4.87 5.21 38.34
N GLY A 82 -5.87 4.77 39.11
CA GLY A 82 -6.97 3.88 38.69
C GLY A 82 -7.90 4.50 37.64
N THR A 83 -7.34 5.02 36.54
CA THR A 83 -8.08 5.66 35.46
C THR A 83 -8.47 4.61 34.42
N ILE A 84 -9.78 4.42 34.21
CA ILE A 84 -10.32 3.59 33.13
C ILE A 84 -10.50 4.47 31.89
N TYR A 85 -9.90 4.05 30.78
CA TYR A 85 -9.98 4.75 29.50
C TYR A 85 -11.11 4.17 28.64
N LYS A 86 -12.11 5.00 28.30
CA LYS A 86 -13.12 4.68 27.29
C LYS A 86 -12.77 5.40 25.98
N PHE A 87 -12.94 4.74 24.85
CA PHE A 87 -12.68 5.32 23.53
C PHE A 87 -13.99 5.44 22.76
N ASP A 88 -14.19 6.56 22.07
CA ASP A 88 -15.29 6.70 21.11
C ASP A 88 -14.89 6.20 19.71
N THR A 89 -15.85 6.20 18.78
CA THR A 89 -15.66 5.79 17.38
C THR A 89 -14.69 6.67 16.59
N THR A 90 -14.24 7.80 17.17
CA THR A 90 -13.25 8.71 16.59
C THR A 90 -11.84 8.51 17.14
N GLY A 91 -11.67 7.57 18.08
CA GLY A 91 -10.39 7.33 18.77
C GLY A 91 -10.08 8.39 19.83
N SER A 92 -11.07 9.18 20.27
CA SER A 92 -10.88 10.12 21.37
C SER A 92 -11.03 9.42 22.72
N VAL A 93 -10.12 9.73 23.65
CA VAL A 93 -10.22 9.27 25.04
C VAL A 93 -11.35 10.04 25.72
N VAL A 94 -12.36 9.32 26.17
CA VAL A 94 -13.38 9.78 27.11
C VAL A 94 -12.93 9.28 28.49
N ILE A 95 -12.36 10.18 29.28
CA ILE A 95 -11.90 9.86 30.64
C ILE A 95 -13.12 9.67 31.52
N HIS A 96 -13.27 8.50 32.14
CA HIS A 96 -14.18 8.31 33.26
C HIS A 96 -13.37 8.23 34.55
N ASN A 97 -13.37 9.31 35.32
CA ASN A 97 -12.94 9.29 36.71
C ASN A 97 -14.08 8.65 37.53
N ALA A 98 -14.17 7.33 37.52
CA ALA A 98 -15.01 6.60 38.45
C ALA A 98 -14.18 6.26 39.69
N THR A 99 -14.25 7.09 40.73
CA THR A 99 -14.01 6.59 42.08
C THR A 99 -15.13 5.63 42.41
N ILE A 100 -14.84 4.33 42.36
CA ILE A 100 -15.80 3.30 42.75
C ILE A 100 -15.98 3.40 44.26
N ASP A 101 -17.08 4.01 44.69
CA ASP A 101 -17.57 3.89 46.06
C ASP A 101 -18.37 2.57 46.14
N PRO A 102 -17.89 1.56 46.89
CA PRO A 102 -18.58 0.28 47.01
C PRO A 102 -19.93 0.36 47.76
N SER A 103 -20.37 1.55 48.15
CA SER A 103 -21.66 1.80 48.78
C SER A 103 -22.71 2.48 47.90
N ASP A 104 -22.41 2.74 46.61
CA ASP A 104 -23.32 3.43 45.68
C ASP A 104 -24.42 2.48 45.13
N PRO A 105 -25.73 2.76 45.34
CA PRO A 105 -26.84 1.87 44.98
C PRO A 105 -27.14 1.77 43.46
N ILE A 106 -26.24 2.23 42.60
CA ILE A 106 -26.36 2.15 41.12
C ILE A 106 -26.14 0.72 40.59
N TYR A 107 -25.91 -0.26 41.47
CA TYR A 107 -25.68 -1.64 41.08
C TYR A 107 -26.94 -2.41 40.63
N ASP A 108 -28.15 -1.90 40.90
CA ASP A 108 -29.40 -2.62 40.64
C ASP A 108 -30.16 -2.21 39.35
N ASP A 109 -29.73 -1.16 38.62
CA ASP A 109 -30.45 -0.60 37.46
C ASP A 109 -29.79 -0.88 36.09
N ILE A 110 -28.81 -1.78 36.02
CA ILE A 110 -28.04 -2.05 34.78
C ILE A 110 -28.74 -3.07 33.83
N ASP A 111 -29.85 -3.69 34.24
CA ASP A 111 -30.46 -4.80 33.49
C ASP A 111 -31.38 -4.41 32.31
N GLU A 112 -31.64 -3.14 32.01
CA GLU A 112 -32.68 -2.78 31.00
C GLU A 112 -32.23 -2.11 29.69
N HIS A 113 -30.93 -1.92 29.41
CA HIS A 113 -30.45 -1.45 28.10
C HIS A 113 -29.22 -2.25 27.62
N PRO A 114 -29.18 -2.73 26.35
CA PRO A 114 -28.04 -3.51 25.86
C PRO A 114 -26.85 -2.56 25.59
N LEU A 115 -26.06 -2.34 26.63
CA LEU A 115 -24.74 -1.71 26.58
C LEU A 115 -23.71 -2.80 26.88
N GLU A 116 -22.90 -3.19 25.90
CA GLU A 116 -21.75 -4.06 26.12
C GLU A 116 -20.74 -3.37 27.05
N THR A 117 -20.87 -3.68 28.34
CA THR A 117 -19.97 -3.25 29.40
C THR A 117 -19.15 -4.47 29.80
N PHE A 118 -17.87 -4.51 29.43
CA PHE A 118 -16.99 -5.62 29.80
C PHE A 118 -16.45 -5.40 31.21
N HIS A 119 -16.90 -6.21 32.16
CA HIS A 119 -16.22 -6.38 33.45
C HIS A 119 -15.07 -7.38 33.27
N ILE A 120 -13.83 -6.92 33.44
CA ILE A 120 -12.69 -7.82 33.67
C ILE A 120 -12.63 -8.07 35.17
N SER A 121 -13.22 -9.17 35.63
CA SER A 121 -12.99 -9.70 36.97
C SER A 121 -11.83 -10.70 36.91
N ASN A 122 -10.79 -10.46 37.71
CA ASN A 122 -9.68 -11.40 37.92
C ASN A 122 -10.22 -12.67 38.60
N GLY A 123 -10.60 -13.67 37.81
CA GLY A 123 -10.85 -15.03 38.26
C GLY A 123 -9.56 -15.84 38.26
N ALA A 124 -9.11 -16.25 39.44
CA ALA A 124 -7.98 -17.16 39.60
C ALA A 124 -8.21 -18.46 38.81
N ILE A 125 -7.27 -18.81 37.92
CA ILE A 125 -7.24 -20.11 37.28
C ILE A 125 -6.69 -21.13 38.29
N ASN A 126 -7.49 -22.16 38.56
CA ASN A 126 -7.15 -23.25 39.47
C ASN A 126 -5.94 -24.04 38.93
N ALA A 127 -4.93 -24.27 39.78
CA ALA A 127 -3.67 -24.93 39.45
C ALA A 127 -3.82 -26.43 39.07
N ASP A 128 -5.01 -27.01 39.25
CA ASP A 128 -5.25 -28.45 39.05
C ASP A 128 -5.31 -28.90 37.57
N PHE A 129 -5.20 -27.99 36.60
CA PHE A 129 -5.29 -28.34 35.16
C PHE A 129 -3.93 -28.62 34.49
N LEU A 130 -2.80 -28.31 35.16
CA LEU A 130 -1.45 -28.41 34.58
C LEU A 130 -0.64 -29.66 34.98
N GLU A 131 -1.17 -30.55 35.81
CA GLU A 131 -0.41 -31.73 36.28
C GLU A 131 -0.56 -33.02 35.42
N ASN A 132 -1.30 -33.01 34.31
CA ASN A 132 -1.56 -34.24 33.54
C ASN A 132 -1.08 -34.27 32.08
N SER A 133 -0.09 -33.46 31.70
CA SER A 133 0.58 -33.60 30.39
C SER A 133 2.07 -33.90 30.55
N ALA A 134 2.38 -35.19 30.66
CA ALA A 134 3.75 -35.67 30.48
C ALA A 134 4.20 -35.45 29.01
N PRO A 135 5.46 -35.10 28.74
CA PRO A 135 5.96 -34.93 27.37
C PRO A 135 6.11 -36.30 26.70
N GLN A 136 5.65 -36.42 25.45
CA GLN A 136 6.17 -37.43 24.55
C GLN A 136 7.47 -36.90 23.92
N ASP A 137 8.54 -37.67 24.11
CA ASP A 137 9.84 -37.49 23.48
C ASP A 137 9.72 -37.41 21.95
N GLY A 138 10.45 -36.44 21.38
CA GLY A 138 10.76 -36.40 19.95
C GLY A 138 9.98 -35.36 19.17
N ASP A 139 10.42 -34.10 19.25
CA ASP A 139 10.63 -33.30 18.03
C ASP A 139 11.67 -32.23 18.32
N GLU A 140 12.75 -32.31 17.55
CA GLU A 140 13.93 -31.48 17.58
C GLU A 140 13.63 -30.07 17.00
N ASP A 141 14.26 -29.06 17.59
CA ASP A 141 14.65 -27.78 16.98
C ASP A 141 13.56 -26.82 16.44
N PHE A 142 12.90 -26.09 17.35
CA PHE A 142 12.43 -24.73 17.04
C PHE A 142 13.61 -23.74 17.04
N ASN A 143 14.28 -23.62 15.90
CA ASN A 143 15.25 -22.53 15.67
C ASN A 143 14.51 -21.19 15.52
N ILE A 144 14.47 -20.40 16.60
CA ILE A 144 14.04 -19.01 16.56
C ILE A 144 15.16 -18.18 15.91
N TYR A 145 14.96 -17.76 14.66
CA TYR A 145 15.85 -16.82 13.98
C TYR A 145 15.69 -15.41 14.58
N TYR A 146 16.68 -14.98 15.36
CA TYR A 146 16.88 -13.56 15.68
C TYR A 146 17.51 -12.85 14.48
N GLY A 147 16.68 -12.26 13.62
CA GLY A 147 17.13 -11.29 12.63
C GLY A 147 17.25 -9.91 13.27
N ILE A 148 18.44 -9.52 13.74
CA ILE A 148 18.75 -8.11 13.99
C ILE A 148 18.92 -7.48 12.60
N TYR A 149 17.90 -6.78 12.11
CA TYR A 149 17.99 -6.01 10.88
C TYR A 149 18.75 -4.72 11.17
N ASP A 150 20.02 -4.71 10.77
CA ASP A 150 20.86 -3.52 10.78
C ASP A 150 20.44 -2.62 9.60
N TYR A 151 19.77 -1.51 9.91
CA TYR A 151 19.22 -0.57 8.93
C TYR A 151 20.30 0.27 8.22
N ASP A 152 21.57 0.15 8.62
CA ASP A 152 22.66 1.03 8.22
C ASP A 152 23.70 0.39 7.28
N LYS A 153 23.27 -0.54 6.41
CA LYS A 153 24.16 -1.03 5.33
C LYS A 153 24.01 -0.23 4.03
N GLU A 154 23.92 1.10 4.13
CA GLU A 154 24.32 1.97 3.03
C GLU A 154 25.79 2.36 3.23
N ALA A 155 26.60 2.10 2.21
CA ALA A 155 28.02 2.35 2.19
C ALA A 155 28.35 3.77 2.67
N TYR A 156 29.32 3.88 3.59
CA TYR A 156 30.01 5.11 3.96
C TYR A 156 30.52 5.81 2.69
N ASP A 157 29.71 6.71 2.12
CA ASP A 157 30.14 7.64 1.09
C ASP A 157 30.16 9.03 1.77
N ASN A 158 31.37 9.49 2.09
CA ASN A 158 31.72 10.67 2.88
C ASN A 158 31.38 12.02 2.21
N ASN A 159 30.24 12.12 1.55
CA ASN A 159 29.79 13.37 0.95
C ASN A 159 28.51 13.86 1.63
N ASN A 160 28.59 15.08 2.16
CA ASN A 160 27.57 15.96 2.77
C ASN A 160 26.19 15.96 2.04
N LYS A 161 25.53 14.81 1.93
CA LYS A 161 24.13 14.73 1.51
C LYS A 161 23.30 15.08 2.73
N LYS A 162 22.69 16.26 2.65
CA LYS A 162 21.60 16.69 3.53
C LYS A 162 20.60 15.54 3.59
N GLU A 163 20.55 14.82 4.73
CA GLU A 163 19.59 13.74 4.91
C GLU A 163 18.19 14.29 4.59
N ILE A 164 17.53 13.66 3.63
CA ILE A 164 16.13 13.99 3.33
C ILE A 164 15.37 13.71 4.63
N TYR A 165 14.70 14.73 5.17
CA TYR A 165 13.87 14.60 6.36
C TYR A 165 12.90 13.42 6.17
N ASP A 166 13.12 12.36 6.94
CA ASP A 166 12.26 11.19 6.99
C ASP A 166 11.37 11.34 8.23
N PRO A 167 10.09 11.71 8.09
CA PRO A 167 9.19 11.91 9.22
C PRO A 167 8.95 10.64 10.05
N PHE A 168 9.47 9.49 9.59
CA PHE A 168 9.33 8.20 10.23
C PHE A 168 10.64 7.66 10.84
N LYS A 169 11.79 8.35 10.68
CA LYS A 169 13.11 7.85 11.15
C LYS A 169 13.10 7.46 12.64
N ASN A 170 12.36 8.20 13.48
CA ASN A 170 12.25 7.93 14.91
C ASN A 170 11.00 7.10 15.31
N ARG A 171 10.14 6.71 14.36
CA ARG A 171 8.84 6.07 14.64
C ARG A 171 8.86 4.52 14.53
N ILE A 172 9.94 3.94 14.00
CA ILE A 172 10.07 2.49 13.74
C ILE A 172 10.45 1.69 15.00
N HIS A 173 10.98 2.34 16.04
CA HIS A 173 11.35 1.68 17.31
C HIS A 173 10.18 1.03 18.07
N LEU A 174 8.94 1.35 17.70
CA LEU A 174 7.74 0.72 18.27
C LEU A 174 7.68 -0.79 17.98
N VAL A 175 8.23 -1.27 16.86
CA VAL A 175 8.03 -2.67 16.37
C VAL A 175 8.61 -3.74 17.30
N ASN A 176 9.68 -3.44 18.04
CA ASN A 176 10.39 -4.44 18.86
C ASN A 176 9.85 -4.62 20.29
N LEU A 177 8.82 -3.88 20.70
CA LEU A 177 8.28 -3.93 22.07
C LEU A 177 7.10 -4.91 22.25
N TYR A 178 6.69 -5.63 21.20
CA TYR A 178 5.46 -6.43 21.20
C TYR A 178 5.76 -7.94 21.31
N LYS A 179 5.86 -8.46 22.54
CA LYS A 179 5.62 -9.88 22.83
C LYS A 179 4.37 -10.02 23.71
N PRO A 180 3.44 -10.95 23.43
CA PRO A 180 2.13 -10.97 24.07
C PRO A 180 2.05 -12.02 25.18
N LEU A 181 1.62 -11.62 26.37
CA LEU A 181 0.91 -12.49 27.30
C LEU A 181 -0.27 -11.64 27.83
N ASP A 182 -1.50 -12.05 27.50
CA ASP A 182 -2.79 -11.66 28.09
C ASP A 182 -3.55 -10.35 27.72
N SER A 183 -3.22 -9.64 26.64
CA SER A 183 -3.96 -8.41 26.22
C SER A 183 -4.54 -8.44 24.79
N SER A 184 -4.98 -9.62 24.32
CA SER A 184 -5.31 -9.87 22.90
C SER A 184 -6.43 -8.98 22.32
N ILE A 185 -7.49 -8.66 23.07
CA ILE A 185 -8.65 -7.91 22.53
C ILE A 185 -8.31 -6.42 22.37
N TYR A 186 -7.65 -5.83 23.36
CA TYR A 186 -7.29 -4.42 23.37
C TYR A 186 -6.27 -4.08 22.28
N TRP A 187 -5.24 -4.91 22.12
CA TRP A 187 -4.25 -4.75 21.05
C TRP A 187 -4.85 -4.97 19.67
N THR A 188 -5.84 -5.84 19.54
CA THR A 188 -6.59 -5.99 18.28
C THR A 188 -7.32 -4.70 17.92
N PHE A 189 -7.96 -4.03 18.88
CA PHE A 189 -8.67 -2.77 18.63
C PHE A 189 -7.71 -1.62 18.30
N VAL A 190 -6.69 -1.41 19.12
CA VAL A 190 -5.71 -0.34 18.94
C VAL A 190 -4.88 -0.53 17.68
N GLY A 191 -4.51 -1.78 17.37
CA GLY A 191 -3.85 -2.15 16.12
C GLY A 191 -4.72 -1.85 14.89
N LYS A 192 -5.99 -2.24 14.92
CA LYS A 192 -6.95 -1.93 13.84
C LYS A 192 -7.14 -0.44 13.63
N MET A 193 -7.24 0.33 14.72
CA MET A 193 -7.36 1.80 14.64
C MET A 193 -6.12 2.43 14.02
N ASN A 194 -4.92 1.99 14.42
CA ASN A 194 -3.65 2.47 13.85
C ASN A 194 -3.56 2.15 12.34
N VAL A 195 -3.88 0.91 11.94
CA VAL A 195 -3.92 0.49 10.53
C VAL A 195 -4.89 1.35 9.72
N SER A 196 -6.11 1.58 10.24
CA SER A 196 -7.12 2.40 9.58
C SER A 196 -6.65 3.84 9.37
N ILE A 197 -6.04 4.47 10.38
CA ILE A 197 -5.57 5.86 10.27
C ILE A 197 -4.36 5.96 9.33
N ARG A 198 -3.42 5.02 9.41
CA ARG A 198 -2.28 4.96 8.50
C ARG A 198 -2.70 4.71 7.05
N LYS A 199 -3.79 3.96 6.83
CA LYS A 199 -4.41 3.81 5.51
C LYS A 199 -4.91 5.15 4.98
N HIS A 200 -5.62 5.94 5.78
CA HIS A 200 -6.06 7.28 5.36
C HIS A 200 -4.86 8.19 5.04
N LEU A 201 -3.76 8.08 5.80
CA LEU A 201 -2.52 8.80 5.51
C LEU A 201 -1.90 8.36 4.18
N LEU A 202 -1.83 7.05 3.92
CA LEU A 202 -1.38 6.49 2.65
C LEU A 202 -2.20 7.04 1.47
N GLU A 203 -3.53 6.99 1.57
CA GLU A 203 -4.45 7.51 0.55
C GLU A 203 -4.24 9.02 0.32
N ALA A 204 -4.09 9.81 1.40
CA ALA A 204 -3.83 11.25 1.30
C ALA A 204 -2.52 11.56 0.56
N TYR A 205 -1.45 10.78 0.76
CA TYR A 205 -0.22 10.93 -0.02
C TYR A 205 -0.42 10.52 -1.49
N LEU A 206 -1.21 9.48 -1.78
CA LEU A 206 -1.53 9.08 -3.15
C LEU A 206 -2.45 10.07 -3.86
N GLU A 207 -3.18 10.92 -3.16
CA GLU A 207 -3.87 12.03 -3.81
C GLU A 207 -2.89 13.07 -4.38
N VAL A 208 -1.72 13.24 -3.76
CA VAL A 208 -0.71 14.20 -4.23
C VAL A 208 0.11 13.60 -5.37
N ASN A 209 0.02 14.19 -6.57
CA ASN A 209 0.69 13.67 -7.77
C ASN A 209 2.15 14.14 -7.88
N THR A 210 2.98 13.80 -6.90
CA THR A 210 4.43 14.07 -6.89
C THR A 210 5.23 12.78 -6.67
N ALA A 211 6.48 12.77 -7.15
CA ALA A 211 7.40 11.65 -6.92
C ALA A 211 7.68 11.42 -5.43
N THR A 212 7.80 12.50 -4.65
CA THR A 212 8.10 12.45 -3.22
C THR A 212 6.93 11.89 -2.42
N ALA A 213 5.69 12.33 -2.70
CA ALA A 213 4.50 11.75 -2.09
C ALA A 213 4.35 10.26 -2.43
N ALA A 214 4.62 9.87 -3.68
CA ALA A 214 4.59 8.47 -4.09
C ALA A 214 5.62 7.62 -3.31
N LYS A 215 6.84 8.12 -3.09
CA LYS A 215 7.85 7.41 -2.29
C LYS A 215 7.42 7.22 -0.84
N ILE A 216 6.87 8.27 -0.21
CA ILE A 216 6.35 8.20 1.15
C ILE A 216 5.18 7.20 1.23
N ALA A 217 4.26 7.26 0.26
CA ALA A 217 3.15 6.31 0.15
C ALA A 217 3.65 4.86 0.04
N LEU A 218 4.68 4.59 -0.75
CA LEU A 218 5.23 3.23 -0.88
C LEU A 218 5.84 2.73 0.44
N LYS A 219 6.55 3.59 1.18
CA LYS A 219 7.08 3.26 2.51
C LYS A 219 5.94 2.95 3.48
N LEU A 220 4.92 3.80 3.53
CA LEU A 220 3.72 3.59 4.35
C LEU A 220 2.97 2.32 3.99
N ALA A 221 2.84 1.99 2.70
CA ALA A 221 2.20 0.76 2.26
C ALA A 221 3.01 -0.47 2.72
N ALA A 222 4.34 -0.45 2.59
CA ALA A 222 5.19 -1.50 3.14
C ALA A 222 5.01 -1.63 4.65
N ASP A 223 4.96 -0.52 5.38
CA ASP A 223 4.77 -0.57 6.84
C ASP A 223 3.38 -1.09 7.22
N LEU A 224 2.33 -0.73 6.49
CA LEU A 224 0.98 -1.26 6.73
C LEU A 224 0.89 -2.77 6.55
N HIS A 225 1.63 -3.34 5.58
CA HIS A 225 1.74 -4.79 5.39
C HIS A 225 2.52 -5.50 6.51
N LEU A 226 3.31 -4.78 7.32
CA LEU A 226 3.89 -5.35 8.56
C LEU A 226 2.82 -5.53 9.64
N PHE A 227 1.88 -4.60 9.75
CA PHE A 227 0.92 -4.55 10.84
C PHE A 227 -0.40 -5.26 10.54
N SER A 228 -0.66 -5.60 9.28
CA SER A 228 -1.97 -6.10 8.89
C SER A 228 -1.88 -7.10 7.75
N ARG A 229 -2.77 -8.10 7.78
CA ARG A 229 -2.96 -9.04 6.68
C ARG A 229 -3.50 -8.32 5.43
N VAL A 230 -2.99 -8.71 4.27
CA VAL A 230 -3.34 -8.13 2.95
C VAL A 230 -4.85 -8.18 2.67
N SER A 231 -5.50 -9.29 3.02
CA SER A 231 -6.88 -9.58 2.67
C SER A 231 -7.91 -8.78 3.49
N GLU A 232 -7.55 -8.30 4.68
CA GLU A 232 -8.53 -7.79 5.66
C GLU A 232 -8.72 -6.26 5.62
N ASN A 233 -7.82 -5.50 4.98
CA ASN A 233 -7.70 -4.07 5.31
C ASN A 233 -7.92 -3.09 4.15
N GLY A 234 -8.20 -3.61 2.94
CA GLY A 234 -8.70 -2.81 1.82
C GLY A 234 -7.77 -1.69 1.35
N PHE A 235 -6.45 -1.84 1.52
CA PHE A 235 -5.43 -0.92 1.01
C PHE A 235 -4.60 -1.51 -0.15
N THR A 236 -5.07 -2.62 -0.74
CA THR A 236 -4.48 -3.26 -1.93
C THR A 236 -4.38 -2.28 -3.10
N SER A 237 -5.45 -1.54 -3.40
CA SER A 237 -5.47 -0.53 -4.47
C SER A 237 -4.48 0.61 -4.22
N ALA A 238 -4.33 1.03 -2.96
CA ALA A 238 -3.36 2.04 -2.55
C ALA A 238 -1.92 1.52 -2.70
N THR A 239 -1.64 0.28 -2.30
CA THR A 239 -0.32 -0.37 -2.47
C THR A 239 0.07 -0.47 -3.94
N ILE A 240 -0.83 -1.01 -4.77
CA ILE A 240 -0.65 -1.11 -6.22
C ILE A 240 -0.34 0.27 -6.80
N THR A 241 -1.11 1.28 -6.44
CA THR A 241 -0.92 2.64 -6.95
C THR A 241 0.41 3.23 -6.51
N ALA A 242 0.83 2.99 -5.26
CA ALA A 242 2.14 3.38 -4.78
C ALA A 242 3.25 2.71 -5.62
N LEU A 243 3.16 1.42 -5.90
CA LEU A 243 4.13 0.70 -6.73
C LEU A 243 4.19 1.25 -8.16
N ILE A 244 3.03 1.42 -8.82
CA ILE A 244 2.91 1.94 -10.19
C ILE A 244 3.47 3.37 -10.30
N ARG A 245 3.18 4.24 -9.32
CA ARG A 245 3.74 5.62 -9.31
C ARG A 245 5.23 5.66 -9.05
N ASN A 246 5.74 4.68 -8.31
CA ASN A 246 7.17 4.50 -8.12
C ASN A 246 7.82 3.72 -9.29
N GLY A 247 7.12 3.52 -10.42
CA GLY A 247 7.67 2.80 -11.57
C GLY A 247 8.17 1.40 -11.24
N ARG A 248 7.64 0.78 -10.18
CA ARG A 248 7.96 -0.59 -9.74
C ARG A 248 6.97 -1.56 -10.37
N ASP A 249 6.91 -1.57 -11.70
CA ASP A 249 5.88 -2.28 -12.46
C ASP A 249 5.96 -3.80 -12.24
N ILE A 250 7.17 -4.37 -12.14
CA ILE A 250 7.39 -5.79 -11.87
C ILE A 250 6.95 -6.14 -10.46
N SER A 251 7.36 -5.36 -9.46
CA SER A 251 6.95 -5.55 -8.06
C SER A 251 5.44 -5.44 -7.91
N CYS A 252 4.81 -4.50 -8.64
CA CYS A 252 3.37 -4.36 -8.70
C CYS A 252 2.69 -5.60 -9.25
N TYR A 253 3.18 -6.15 -10.36
CA TYR A 253 2.60 -7.35 -10.94
C TYR A 253 2.75 -8.56 -10.03
N ASN A 254 3.94 -8.78 -9.49
CA ASN A 254 4.19 -9.83 -8.49
C ASN A 254 3.18 -9.74 -7.33
N TYR A 255 3.00 -8.53 -6.78
CA TYR A 255 2.05 -8.28 -5.70
C TYR A 255 0.59 -8.59 -6.10
N ILE A 256 0.20 -8.28 -7.33
CA ILE A 256 -1.15 -8.61 -7.85
C ILE A 256 -1.33 -10.13 -7.91
N ILE A 257 -0.38 -10.86 -8.48
CA ILE A 257 -0.46 -12.33 -8.62
C ILE A 257 -0.57 -13.00 -7.25
N ASP A 258 0.23 -12.59 -6.26
CA ASP A 258 0.12 -13.18 -4.92
C ASP A 258 -1.19 -12.83 -4.25
N SER A 259 -1.67 -11.59 -4.43
CA SER A 259 -2.98 -11.18 -3.92
C SER A 259 -4.12 -11.98 -4.53
N GLN A 260 -3.91 -12.64 -5.68
CA GLN A 260 -4.84 -13.61 -6.27
C GLN A 260 -4.64 -14.99 -5.62
N ILE A 261 -3.41 -15.51 -5.57
CA ILE A 261 -3.11 -16.84 -5.01
C ILE A 261 -3.56 -16.97 -3.54
N ASP A 262 -3.28 -15.95 -2.72
CA ASP A 262 -3.66 -15.92 -1.30
C ASP A 262 -5.18 -16.01 -1.10
N LYS A 263 -5.98 -15.58 -2.08
CA LYS A 263 -7.45 -15.71 -2.03
C LYS A 263 -7.95 -17.12 -2.34
N PHE A 264 -7.19 -17.93 -3.09
CA PHE A 264 -7.69 -19.18 -3.66
C PHE A 264 -7.13 -20.44 -3.00
N GLU A 265 -5.84 -20.48 -2.61
CA GLU A 265 -5.19 -21.78 -2.37
C GLU A 265 -4.85 -22.10 -0.92
N TYR A 266 -4.58 -21.12 -0.04
CA TYR A 266 -4.11 -21.44 1.32
C TYR A 266 -4.59 -20.49 2.43
N PRO A 267 -5.88 -20.56 2.83
CA PRO A 267 -6.35 -19.89 4.05
C PRO A 267 -5.63 -20.36 5.34
N SER A 268 -4.94 -21.51 5.30
CA SER A 268 -4.27 -22.11 6.46
C SER A 268 -2.76 -21.86 6.54
N LEU A 269 -2.10 -21.37 5.47
CA LEU A 269 -0.70 -20.89 5.53
C LEU A 269 -0.59 -19.42 6.00
N LEU A 270 -1.70 -18.86 6.52
CA LEU A 270 -1.82 -17.52 7.11
C LEU A 270 -1.08 -17.35 8.46
N GLY A 271 0.04 -18.04 8.62
CA GLY A 271 1.05 -17.77 9.65
C GLY A 271 1.78 -16.45 9.37
N VAL A 272 2.55 -16.00 10.37
CA VAL A 272 3.39 -14.79 10.36
C VAL A 272 4.26 -14.67 9.08
N ASP A 273 4.58 -15.79 8.44
CA ASP A 273 5.40 -15.84 7.23
C ASP A 273 4.74 -15.21 5.97
N SER A 274 3.41 -15.26 5.84
CA SER A 274 2.70 -14.69 4.68
C SER A 274 2.91 -13.17 4.54
N ASN A 275 2.83 -12.44 5.67
CA ASN A 275 3.11 -11.01 5.70
C ASN A 275 4.59 -10.73 5.36
N LEU A 276 5.52 -11.56 5.84
CA LEU A 276 6.94 -11.44 5.50
C LEU A 276 7.20 -11.64 4.00
N PHE A 277 6.45 -12.49 3.32
CA PHE A 277 6.55 -12.66 1.86
C PHE A 277 6.12 -11.41 1.09
N VAL A 278 4.98 -10.82 1.43
CA VAL A 278 4.47 -9.60 0.80
C VAL A 278 5.45 -8.44 1.03
N LEU A 279 6.00 -8.34 2.24
CA LEU A 279 7.00 -7.34 2.59
C LEU A 279 8.30 -7.51 1.84
N ARG A 280 8.81 -8.74 1.71
CA ARG A 280 9.98 -9.03 0.88
C ARG A 280 9.74 -8.60 -0.56
N ARG A 281 8.54 -8.73 -1.12
CA ARG A 281 8.26 -8.25 -2.49
C ARG A 281 8.22 -6.73 -2.62
N ILE A 282 7.68 -6.03 -1.64
CA ILE A 282 7.62 -4.57 -1.66
C ILE A 282 9.02 -3.97 -1.43
N ARG A 283 9.78 -4.52 -0.48
CA ARG A 283 11.09 -3.99 -0.05
C ARG A 283 12.26 -4.54 -0.88
N GLU A 284 12.23 -5.83 -1.20
CA GLU A 284 13.32 -6.59 -1.85
C GLU A 284 12.82 -7.31 -3.12
N PRO A 285 12.29 -6.59 -4.13
CA PRO A 285 11.65 -7.22 -5.29
C PRO A 285 12.58 -8.09 -6.14
N ASP A 286 13.90 -7.95 -5.99
CA ASP A 286 14.89 -8.72 -6.74
C ASP A 286 15.20 -10.09 -6.12
N SER A 287 14.75 -10.39 -4.88
CA SER A 287 15.06 -11.64 -4.17
C SER A 287 14.12 -12.81 -4.50
N LEU A 288 13.03 -12.56 -5.23
CA LEU A 288 11.96 -13.54 -5.46
C LEU A 288 11.80 -13.92 -6.93
N PRO A 289 11.19 -15.09 -7.23
CA PRO A 289 10.88 -15.49 -8.60
C PRO A 289 10.12 -14.38 -9.30
N LYS A 290 10.68 -13.87 -10.40
CA LYS A 290 10.09 -12.75 -11.13
C LYS A 290 8.96 -13.28 -12.00
N HIS A 291 7.72 -12.92 -11.65
CA HIS A 291 6.62 -13.05 -12.59
C HIS A 291 6.90 -12.12 -13.77
N ASP A 292 6.62 -12.60 -14.97
CA ASP A 292 6.79 -11.85 -16.20
C ASP A 292 5.40 -11.55 -16.75
N ILE A 293 4.99 -10.28 -16.69
CA ILE A 293 3.68 -9.79 -17.15
C ILE A 293 3.34 -10.37 -18.53
N ILE A 294 4.31 -10.49 -19.43
CA ILE A 294 4.09 -10.94 -20.81
C ILE A 294 3.94 -12.46 -20.87
N ARG A 295 4.78 -13.22 -20.17
CA ARG A 295 4.70 -14.69 -20.18
C ARG A 295 3.48 -15.19 -19.40
N ASP A 296 3.31 -14.66 -18.21
CA ASP A 296 2.38 -15.21 -17.22
C ASP A 296 0.95 -14.82 -17.54
N SER A 297 0.72 -13.67 -18.20
CA SER A 297 -0.62 -13.33 -18.72
C SER A 297 -1.13 -14.41 -19.65
N GLY A 298 -0.30 -14.92 -20.57
CA GLY A 298 -0.72 -16.01 -21.47
C GLY A 298 -1.13 -17.29 -20.74
N GLN A 299 -0.44 -17.63 -19.65
CA GLN A 299 -0.74 -18.80 -18.85
C GLN A 299 -2.06 -18.62 -18.08
N LEU A 300 -2.22 -17.51 -17.36
CA LEU A 300 -3.43 -17.21 -16.60
C LEU A 300 -4.69 -17.19 -17.48
N PHE A 301 -4.57 -16.64 -18.70
CA PHE A 301 -5.66 -16.68 -19.67
C PHE A 301 -5.99 -18.09 -20.15
N SER A 302 -4.97 -18.91 -20.41
CA SER A 302 -5.16 -20.29 -20.88
C SER A 302 -5.82 -21.17 -19.82
N GLU A 303 -5.57 -20.87 -18.54
CA GLU A 303 -6.11 -21.59 -17.40
C GLU A 303 -7.47 -21.02 -16.91
N GLY A 304 -7.97 -19.94 -17.54
CA GLY A 304 -9.24 -19.30 -17.16
C GLY A 304 -9.21 -18.61 -15.79
N GLN A 305 -8.01 -18.34 -15.26
CA GLN A 305 -7.80 -17.73 -13.94
C GLN A 305 -7.80 -16.20 -13.99
N ILE A 306 -8.86 -15.61 -14.55
CA ILE A 306 -9.02 -14.15 -14.51
C ILE A 306 -9.60 -13.77 -13.15
N SER A 307 -9.00 -12.78 -12.50
CA SER A 307 -9.52 -12.33 -11.21
C SER A 307 -10.85 -11.59 -11.43
N GLY A 308 -11.91 -12.03 -10.76
CA GLY A 308 -13.14 -11.23 -10.67
C GLY A 308 -12.96 -9.91 -9.90
N ASP A 309 -11.78 -9.66 -9.32
CA ASP A 309 -11.50 -8.43 -8.59
C ASP A 309 -11.12 -7.30 -9.55
N VAL A 310 -12.06 -6.38 -9.76
CA VAL A 310 -11.87 -5.18 -10.58
C VAL A 310 -10.64 -4.38 -10.19
N ASN A 311 -10.20 -4.38 -8.93
CA ASN A 311 -9.03 -3.63 -8.50
C ASN A 311 -7.73 -4.21 -9.08
N LEU A 312 -7.65 -5.54 -9.12
CA LEU A 312 -6.48 -6.27 -9.61
C LEU A 312 -6.45 -6.26 -11.13
N GLU A 313 -7.60 -6.44 -11.77
CA GLU A 313 -7.70 -6.40 -13.24
C GLU A 313 -7.46 -4.99 -13.78
N THR A 314 -8.02 -3.96 -13.14
CA THR A 314 -7.77 -2.56 -13.54
C THR A 314 -6.28 -2.23 -13.52
N ALA A 315 -5.56 -2.68 -12.49
CA ALA A 315 -4.12 -2.48 -12.39
C ALA A 315 -3.35 -3.30 -13.43
N THR A 316 -3.73 -4.56 -13.62
CA THR A 316 -3.10 -5.46 -14.59
C THR A 316 -3.24 -4.94 -16.02
N ILE A 317 -4.43 -4.48 -16.41
CA ILE A 317 -4.67 -3.85 -17.72
C ILE A 317 -3.75 -2.65 -17.89
N LEU A 318 -3.64 -1.78 -16.88
CA LEU A 318 -2.79 -0.59 -16.93
C LEU A 318 -1.30 -0.95 -17.08
N LEU A 319 -0.81 -1.97 -16.35
CA LEU A 319 0.56 -2.46 -16.48
C LEU A 319 0.85 -3.01 -17.88
N ARG A 320 -0.09 -3.77 -18.46
CA ARG A 320 0.03 -4.26 -19.84
C ARG A 320 0.00 -3.12 -20.86
N LEU A 321 -0.81 -2.07 -20.64
CA LEU A 321 -0.82 -0.89 -21.51
C LEU A 321 0.53 -0.17 -21.53
N ARG A 322 1.19 -0.04 -20.37
CA ARG A 322 2.55 0.50 -20.30
C ARG A 322 3.55 -0.34 -21.09
N CYS A 323 3.48 -1.67 -20.95
CA CYS A 323 4.30 -2.58 -21.75
C CYS A 323 4.03 -2.42 -23.26
N ILE A 324 2.77 -2.33 -23.68
CA ILE A 324 2.39 -2.12 -25.10
C ILE A 324 2.98 -0.80 -25.62
N ARG A 325 2.87 0.29 -24.86
CA ARG A 325 3.42 1.60 -25.23
C ARG A 325 4.93 1.52 -25.44
N ASP A 326 5.65 0.94 -24.49
CA ASP A 326 7.09 0.81 -24.58
C ASP A 326 7.53 -0.09 -25.74
N LEU A 327 6.80 -1.18 -25.99
CA LEU A 327 7.03 -2.05 -27.14
C LEU A 327 6.76 -1.31 -28.47
N LYS A 328 5.72 -0.48 -28.54
CA LYS A 328 5.48 0.39 -29.71
C LYS A 328 6.60 1.41 -29.91
N ASN A 329 7.14 1.98 -28.83
CA ASN A 329 8.29 2.88 -28.89
C ASN A 329 9.55 2.16 -29.39
N LEU A 330 9.83 0.96 -28.87
CA LEU A 330 10.94 0.12 -29.36
C LEU A 330 10.77 -0.29 -30.82
N ARG A 331 9.55 -0.63 -31.24
CA ARG A 331 9.23 -0.92 -32.64
C ARG A 331 9.55 0.27 -33.55
N ASN A 332 9.09 1.46 -33.18
CA ASN A 332 9.34 2.68 -33.94
C ASN A 332 10.84 3.01 -33.98
N TYR A 333 11.56 2.74 -32.88
CA TYR A 333 13.01 2.88 -32.83
C TYR A 333 13.74 1.91 -33.77
N ASN A 334 13.33 0.65 -33.82
CA ASN A 334 13.94 -0.35 -34.70
C ASN A 334 13.75 0.01 -36.19
N GLN A 335 12.73 0.78 -36.55
CA GLN A 335 12.57 1.30 -37.92
C GLN A 335 13.61 2.36 -38.30
N ILE A 336 14.21 3.04 -37.33
CA ILE A 336 15.22 4.08 -37.53
C ILE A 336 16.62 3.68 -37.04
N SER A 337 16.78 2.47 -36.49
CA SER A 337 18.03 2.06 -35.85
C SER A 337 19.20 2.00 -36.82
N ASP A 338 18.97 1.56 -38.06
CA ASP A 338 20.02 1.48 -39.08
C ASP A 338 20.56 2.87 -39.44
N TRP A 339 19.65 3.85 -39.52
CA TRP A 339 20.04 5.24 -39.73
C TRP A 339 20.84 5.77 -38.54
N LEU A 340 20.42 5.51 -37.29
CA LEU A 340 21.16 5.92 -36.10
C LEU A 340 22.55 5.28 -36.03
N GLN A 341 22.66 3.98 -36.34
CA GLN A 341 23.94 3.27 -36.40
C GLN A 341 24.88 3.83 -37.47
N SER A 342 24.34 4.40 -38.55
CA SER A 342 25.16 5.08 -39.57
C SER A 342 25.70 6.44 -39.13
N LYS A 343 25.14 7.03 -38.06
CA LYS A 343 25.46 8.39 -37.58
C LYS A 343 26.16 8.42 -36.24
N LEU A 344 25.93 7.43 -35.40
CA LEU A 344 26.39 7.37 -34.01
C LEU A 344 27.22 6.10 -33.79
N ASN A 345 28.06 6.11 -32.76
CA ASN A 345 28.75 4.90 -32.33
C ASN A 345 27.76 3.90 -31.73
N PHE A 346 28.08 2.62 -31.87
CA PHE A 346 27.26 1.52 -31.39
C PHE A 346 26.84 1.68 -29.91
N ASP A 347 27.76 2.06 -29.04
CA ASP A 347 27.48 2.19 -27.60
C ASP A 347 26.43 3.26 -27.29
N LEU A 348 26.41 4.36 -28.05
CA LEU A 348 25.40 5.41 -27.87
C LEU A 348 24.04 4.97 -28.39
N VAL A 349 24.00 4.22 -29.50
CA VAL A 349 22.77 3.62 -30.04
C VAL A 349 22.18 2.62 -29.04
N GLU A 350 23.01 1.76 -28.44
CA GLU A 350 22.55 0.83 -27.41
C GLU A 350 22.06 1.57 -26.15
N ARG A 351 22.75 2.63 -25.73
CA ARG A 351 22.29 3.44 -24.59
C ARG A 351 20.94 4.12 -24.87
N ILE A 352 20.77 4.72 -26.05
CA ILE A 352 19.49 5.29 -26.46
C ILE A 352 18.41 4.21 -26.43
N ARG A 353 18.68 3.02 -26.98
CA ARG A 353 17.75 1.89 -26.98
C ARG A 353 17.33 1.47 -25.58
N GLU A 354 18.28 1.40 -24.63
CA GLU A 354 18.01 1.04 -23.23
C GLU A 354 17.16 2.11 -22.49
N ASP A 355 17.25 3.37 -22.91
CA ASP A 355 16.53 4.49 -22.31
C ASP A 355 15.12 4.72 -22.89
N ILE A 356 14.75 4.05 -24.00
CA ILE A 356 13.43 4.20 -24.63
C ILE A 356 12.27 3.68 -23.78
N PRO A 357 12.35 2.48 -23.16
CA PRO A 357 11.26 1.99 -22.34
C PRO A 357 11.18 2.73 -21.00
N ASP A 358 10.00 3.21 -20.66
CA ASP A 358 9.71 3.86 -19.39
C ASP A 358 9.38 2.86 -18.27
N SER A 359 8.79 1.72 -18.63
CA SER A 359 8.44 0.64 -17.72
C SER A 359 9.66 -0.15 -17.29
N GLU A 360 9.65 -0.56 -16.03
CA GLU A 360 10.71 -1.42 -15.49
C GLU A 360 10.74 -2.78 -16.18
N THR A 361 9.56 -3.31 -16.52
CA THR A 361 9.35 -4.63 -17.13
C THR A 361 10.10 -4.78 -18.45
N ILE A 362 9.94 -3.82 -19.36
CA ILE A 362 10.59 -3.87 -20.67
C ILE A 362 12.07 -3.53 -20.53
N ARG A 363 12.42 -2.52 -19.73
CA ARG A 363 13.82 -2.08 -19.54
C ARG A 363 14.71 -3.19 -18.97
N LYS A 364 14.25 -3.91 -17.94
CA LYS A 364 15.03 -4.99 -17.31
C LYS A 364 15.10 -6.25 -18.20
N ASN A 365 14.19 -6.42 -19.14
CA ASN A 365 14.12 -7.61 -19.96
C ASN A 365 14.79 -7.42 -21.32
N ARG A 366 16.12 -7.62 -21.33
CA ARG A 366 16.98 -7.45 -22.52
C ARG A 366 16.53 -8.22 -23.76
N ARG A 367 15.72 -9.28 -23.59
CA ARG A 367 15.19 -10.05 -24.73
C ARG A 367 14.29 -9.20 -25.62
N PHE A 368 13.58 -8.21 -25.09
CA PHE A 368 12.71 -7.35 -25.90
C PHE A 368 13.48 -6.24 -26.63
N LEU A 369 14.60 -5.79 -26.07
CA LEU A 369 15.42 -4.74 -26.67
C LEU A 369 16.06 -5.17 -27.99
N ARG A 370 16.26 -6.48 -28.21
CA ARG A 370 16.96 -7.04 -29.37
C ARG A 370 16.07 -7.87 -30.30
N ARG A 371 14.76 -7.88 -30.07
CA ARG A 371 13.82 -8.65 -30.89
C ARG A 371 13.57 -7.99 -32.24
N ASP A 372 13.24 -8.82 -33.22
CA ASP A 372 12.75 -8.36 -34.51
C ASP A 372 11.41 -7.62 -34.32
N VAL A 373 11.16 -6.65 -35.19
CA VAL A 373 9.90 -5.92 -35.32
C VAL A 373 8.70 -6.87 -35.39
N GLN A 374 8.81 -7.98 -36.13
CA GLN A 374 7.72 -8.97 -36.25
C GLN A 374 7.38 -9.65 -34.92
N ASP A 375 8.39 -9.98 -34.12
CA ASP A 375 8.19 -10.54 -32.79
C ASP A 375 7.53 -9.53 -31.85
N ILE A 376 7.97 -8.27 -31.91
CA ILE A 376 7.39 -7.17 -31.11
C ILE A 376 5.91 -6.98 -31.46
N ASP A 377 5.56 -6.94 -32.75
CA ASP A 377 4.17 -6.81 -33.20
C ASP A 377 3.29 -7.99 -32.78
N THR A 378 3.86 -9.18 -32.68
CA THR A 378 3.13 -10.37 -32.19
C THR A 378 2.83 -10.24 -30.69
N ILE A 379 3.80 -9.80 -29.89
CA ILE A 379 3.62 -9.58 -28.45
C ILE A 379 2.61 -8.45 -28.20
N ILE A 380 2.69 -7.35 -28.95
CA ILE A 380 1.74 -6.23 -28.83
C ILE A 380 0.31 -6.73 -29.05
N ARG A 381 0.07 -7.51 -30.12
CA ARG A 381 -1.25 -8.07 -30.42
C ARG A 381 -1.74 -9.01 -29.34
N GLN A 382 -0.86 -9.85 -28.76
CA GLN A 382 -1.21 -10.72 -27.64
C GLN A 382 -1.62 -9.93 -26.40
N LEU A 383 -0.82 -8.92 -26.01
CA LEU A 383 -1.14 -8.06 -24.86
C LEU A 383 -2.44 -7.28 -25.07
N GLU A 384 -2.69 -6.78 -26.28
CA GLU A 384 -3.94 -6.08 -26.62
C GLU A 384 -5.15 -7.01 -26.52
N ALA A 385 -5.05 -8.25 -27.04
CA ALA A 385 -6.11 -9.24 -26.93
C ALA A 385 -6.38 -9.64 -25.47
N TRP A 386 -5.34 -9.86 -24.68
CA TRP A 386 -5.46 -10.15 -23.24
C TRP A 386 -6.10 -9.00 -22.47
N ASN A 387 -5.74 -7.76 -22.76
CA ASN A 387 -6.39 -6.60 -22.15
C ASN A 387 -7.88 -6.53 -22.48
N GLU A 388 -8.24 -6.81 -23.74
CA GLU A 388 -9.63 -6.87 -24.16
C GLU A 388 -10.40 -7.97 -23.43
N CYS A 389 -9.84 -9.17 -23.28
CA CYS A 389 -10.45 -10.26 -22.53
C CYS A 389 -10.59 -9.95 -21.01
N SER A 390 -9.56 -9.35 -20.38
CA SER A 390 -9.65 -8.90 -18.97
C SER A 390 -10.76 -7.85 -18.79
N PHE A 391 -10.91 -6.94 -19.75
CA PHE A 391 -11.98 -5.95 -19.72
C PHE A 391 -13.36 -6.61 -19.90
N GLU A 392 -13.52 -7.46 -20.92
CA GLU A 392 -14.75 -8.19 -21.22
C GLU A 392 -15.24 -9.03 -20.03
N SER A 393 -14.33 -9.71 -19.34
CA SER A 393 -14.67 -10.54 -18.17
C SER A 393 -15.07 -9.73 -16.93
N THR A 394 -14.52 -8.53 -16.74
CA THR A 394 -14.84 -7.67 -15.58
C THR A 394 -16.03 -6.74 -15.81
N MET A 395 -16.33 -6.41 -17.08
CA MET A 395 -17.36 -5.44 -17.44
C MET A 395 -18.75 -5.81 -16.91
N PRO A 396 -19.27 -7.05 -17.01
CA PRO A 396 -20.59 -7.40 -16.49
C PRO A 396 -20.76 -7.19 -14.98
N GLN A 397 -19.67 -7.30 -14.22
CA GLN A 397 -19.70 -7.18 -12.75
C GLN A 397 -19.46 -5.74 -12.28
N CYS A 398 -18.84 -4.91 -13.12
CA CYS A 398 -18.30 -3.61 -12.74
C CYS A 398 -18.48 -2.54 -13.83
N ASN A 399 -19.56 -2.58 -14.62
CA ASN A 399 -19.81 -1.60 -15.68
C ASN A 399 -19.79 -0.16 -15.15
N ASP A 400 -20.46 0.09 -14.03
CA ASP A 400 -20.54 1.41 -13.40
C ASP A 400 -19.16 1.96 -13.02
N PHE A 401 -18.24 1.09 -12.60
CA PHE A 401 -16.87 1.50 -12.28
C PHE A 401 -16.14 2.03 -13.51
N TRP A 402 -16.21 1.31 -14.65
CA TRP A 402 -15.53 1.71 -15.88
C TRP A 402 -16.11 2.99 -16.47
N GLU A 403 -17.44 3.15 -16.44
CA GLU A 403 -18.08 4.39 -16.84
C GLU A 403 -17.68 5.56 -15.95
N GLU A 404 -17.71 5.38 -14.63
CA GLU A 404 -17.38 6.44 -13.68
C GLU A 404 -15.89 6.78 -13.73
N LEU A 405 -15.01 5.83 -14.04
CA LEU A 405 -13.60 6.07 -14.33
C LEU A 405 -13.44 7.04 -15.51
N VAL A 406 -14.12 6.78 -16.62
CA VAL A 406 -14.08 7.67 -17.79
C VAL A 406 -14.66 9.05 -17.46
N LYS A 407 -15.81 9.12 -16.78
CA LYS A 407 -16.46 10.38 -16.36
C LYS A 407 -15.55 11.19 -15.43
N THR A 408 -14.93 10.53 -14.46
CA THR A 408 -13.98 11.13 -13.49
C THR A 408 -12.77 11.72 -14.21
N ILE A 409 -12.19 10.97 -15.15
CA ILE A 409 -11.02 11.45 -15.91
C ILE A 409 -11.37 12.68 -16.75
N GLN A 410 -12.53 12.69 -17.39
CA GLN A 410 -12.99 13.83 -18.20
C GLN A 410 -13.29 15.07 -17.35
N LYS A 411 -13.93 14.89 -16.18
CA LYS A 411 -14.23 15.99 -15.25
C LYS A 411 -12.97 16.51 -14.54
N GLY A 412 -11.94 15.66 -14.41
CA GLY A 412 -10.74 15.96 -13.62
C GLY A 412 -10.96 15.93 -12.10
N SER A 413 -12.09 15.37 -11.65
CA SER A 413 -12.47 15.27 -10.25
C SER A 413 -13.38 14.08 -10.00
N VAL A 414 -13.23 13.44 -8.84
CA VAL A 414 -14.11 12.36 -8.40
C VAL A 414 -15.35 12.95 -7.73
N THR A 415 -16.53 12.54 -8.16
CA THR A 415 -17.77 12.81 -7.45
C THR A 415 -18.00 11.73 -6.39
N TRP A 416 -18.01 12.14 -5.12
CA TRP A 416 -18.34 11.22 -4.03
C TRP A 416 -19.85 10.98 -4.04
N VAL A 417 -20.24 9.72 -4.22
CA VAL A 417 -21.59 9.28 -3.86
C VAL A 417 -21.58 9.14 -2.34
N SER A 418 -22.30 10.02 -1.65
CA SER A 418 -22.56 9.89 -0.22
C SER A 418 -23.79 8.99 -0.03
N GLY A 419 -23.65 7.88 0.67
CA GLY A 419 -24.75 6.95 0.97
C GLY A 419 -24.24 5.70 1.68
N ASP A 420 -25.18 4.86 2.12
CA ASP A 420 -24.88 3.54 2.70
C ASP A 420 -24.43 2.60 1.58
N LEU A 421 -23.14 2.67 1.24
CA LEU A 421 -22.52 1.79 0.28
C LEU A 421 -22.24 0.43 0.94
N ASN A 422 -22.46 -0.65 0.20
CA ASN A 422 -21.94 -1.94 0.65
C ASN A 422 -20.40 -1.97 0.54
N VAL A 423 -19.77 -2.93 1.22
CA VAL A 423 -18.29 -3.06 1.25
C VAL A 423 -17.68 -3.11 -0.17
N GLY A 424 -18.35 -3.77 -1.12
CA GLY A 424 -17.88 -3.86 -2.50
C GLY A 424 -17.92 -2.52 -3.23
N GLU A 425 -18.98 -1.74 -3.04
CA GLU A 425 -19.10 -0.37 -3.57
C GLU A 425 -18.07 0.58 -2.96
N GLU A 426 -17.86 0.52 -1.65
CA GLU A 426 -16.82 1.32 -0.98
C GLU A 426 -15.42 1.00 -1.54
N MET A 427 -15.11 -0.29 -1.75
CA MET A 427 -13.85 -0.70 -2.36
C MET A 427 -13.70 -0.19 -3.80
N ARG A 428 -14.76 -0.27 -4.62
CA ARG A 428 -14.77 0.27 -5.99
C ARG A 428 -14.59 1.78 -6.02
N GLN A 429 -15.26 2.51 -5.13
CA GLN A 429 -15.14 3.96 -5.04
C GLN A 429 -13.72 4.36 -4.62
N ARG A 430 -13.13 3.68 -3.64
CA ARG A 430 -11.73 3.89 -3.26
C ARG A 430 -10.78 3.62 -4.41
N ALA A 431 -10.96 2.51 -5.10
CA ALA A 431 -10.15 2.17 -6.26
C ALA A 431 -10.26 3.23 -7.36
N LEU A 432 -11.47 3.72 -7.63
CA LEU A 432 -11.70 4.82 -8.56
C LEU A 432 -10.90 6.06 -8.15
N ILE A 433 -11.00 6.48 -6.87
CA ILE A 433 -10.30 7.67 -6.32
C ILE A 433 -8.79 7.59 -6.51
N ILE A 434 -8.24 6.40 -6.37
CA ILE A 434 -6.79 6.19 -6.41
C ILE A 434 -6.33 6.00 -7.87
N TYR A 435 -7.04 5.20 -8.67
CA TYR A 435 -6.62 4.82 -10.02
C TYR A 435 -6.87 5.89 -11.08
N TRP A 436 -7.90 6.75 -10.97
CA TRP A 436 -8.26 7.64 -12.07
C TRP A 436 -7.11 8.54 -12.54
N LYS A 437 -6.24 8.99 -11.62
CA LYS A 437 -5.05 9.78 -11.98
C LYS A 437 -4.04 8.96 -12.76
N LEU A 438 -3.83 7.70 -12.37
CA LEU A 438 -2.93 6.79 -13.07
C LEU A 438 -3.39 6.54 -14.51
N TRP A 439 -4.69 6.35 -14.70
CA TRP A 439 -5.28 6.14 -16.01
C TRP A 439 -5.31 7.40 -16.87
N ARG A 440 -5.59 8.56 -16.28
CA ARG A 440 -5.53 9.87 -16.97
C ARG A 440 -4.11 10.15 -17.48
N ASP A 441 -3.11 9.86 -16.66
CA ASP A 441 -1.72 10.17 -16.96
C ASP A 441 -1.10 9.14 -17.94
N GLU A 442 -1.80 8.03 -18.23
CA GLU A 442 -1.35 7.01 -19.19
C GLU A 442 -1.88 7.30 -20.62
N PRO A 443 -0.99 7.53 -21.60
CA PRO A 443 -1.40 7.86 -22.96
C PRO A 443 -2.32 6.81 -23.60
N SER A 444 -3.39 7.27 -24.25
CA SER A 444 -4.39 6.44 -24.94
C SER A 444 -5.24 5.51 -24.06
N ALA A 445 -5.00 5.44 -22.75
CA ALA A 445 -5.71 4.51 -21.87
C ALA A 445 -7.22 4.82 -21.79
N VAL A 446 -7.58 6.10 -21.74
CA VAL A 446 -8.98 6.57 -21.69
C VAL A 446 -9.74 6.27 -22.97
N ASP A 447 -9.10 6.49 -24.13
CA ASP A 447 -9.74 6.25 -25.42
C ASP A 447 -9.96 4.76 -25.67
N LEU A 448 -9.07 3.93 -25.13
CA LEU A 448 -9.22 2.49 -25.16
C LEU A 448 -10.39 2.02 -24.31
N ILE A 449 -10.55 2.52 -23.08
CA ILE A 449 -11.72 2.19 -22.25
C ILE A 449 -13.02 2.60 -22.97
N LYS A 450 -13.08 3.82 -23.53
CA LYS A 450 -14.26 4.28 -24.30
C LYS A 450 -14.59 3.34 -25.45
N LYS A 451 -13.57 2.91 -26.20
CA LYS A 451 -13.74 1.97 -27.31
C LYS A 451 -14.32 0.64 -26.82
N TRP A 452 -13.79 0.10 -25.72
CA TRP A 452 -14.30 -1.15 -25.16
C TRP A 452 -15.71 -1.01 -24.58
N LEU A 453 -16.01 0.08 -23.87
CA LEU A 453 -17.37 0.35 -23.38
C LEU A 453 -18.38 0.35 -24.53
N VAL A 454 -18.09 1.01 -25.65
CA VAL A 454 -18.96 0.99 -26.83
C VAL A 454 -19.07 -0.41 -27.44
N LYS A 455 -17.95 -1.15 -27.53
CA LYS A 455 -17.91 -2.51 -28.10
C LYS A 455 -18.77 -3.49 -27.28
N PHE A 456 -18.70 -3.42 -25.96
CA PHE A 456 -19.32 -4.40 -25.07
C PHE A 456 -20.67 -3.96 -24.48
N ALA A 457 -21.08 -2.70 -24.61
CA ALA A 457 -22.42 -2.25 -24.20
C ALA A 457 -23.56 -2.77 -25.10
N VAL A 458 -23.24 -3.37 -26.24
CA VAL A 458 -24.21 -3.89 -27.23
C VAL A 458 -24.36 -5.42 -27.14
N ALA A 459 -23.50 -6.08 -26.38
CA ALA A 459 -23.54 -7.53 -26.14
C ALA A 459 -24.37 -7.84 -24.89
#